data_AF-A0A1F9HBZ3-F1
#
_entry.id   AF-A0A1F9HBZ3-F1
#
_cell.length_a   1.000
_cell.length_b   1.000
_cell.length_c   1.000
_cell.angle_alpha   90.00
_cell.angle_beta   90.00
_cell.angle_gamma   90.00
#
_symmetry.space_group_name_H-M   'P 1'
#
loop_
_entity.id
_entity.type
_entity.pdbx_description
1 polymer ?
#
loop_
_entity_poly.entity_id
_entity_poly.type
_entity_poly.pdbx_seq_one_letter_code
_entity_poly.pdbx_strand_id
1 'polypeptide(L)'
;MKQLVLTLTVFLLMQMGPTNAMAFKEYPAGEEKVVNSMKIAAVYLKPINMEHTGGAMGLPASQADVHLEADIHATTGNLNGFGAGEWIPYLTINYKLKNKDTGQEQSGSFMPMIAKDGPHYGSNIKMFGPGNYILTYTIESPAKQGLARHTDAETGVGAWFQPFSVEYTFIYVPIGK
;
A
#
# COMPACT_ATOMS: atom_id res chain seq x y z
N MET A 1 -65.74 4.59 -4.41
CA MET A 1 -64.99 3.32 -4.53
C MET A 1 -63.70 3.57 -5.30
N LYS A 2 -62.57 3.74 -4.62
CA LYS A 2 -61.24 3.77 -5.23
C LYS A 2 -60.40 2.76 -4.46
N GLN A 3 -60.03 1.66 -5.12
CA GLN A 3 -59.33 0.55 -4.51
C GLN A 3 -57.85 0.93 -4.30
N LEU A 4 -57.38 0.65 -3.09
CA LEU A 4 -56.02 0.81 -2.62
C LEU A 4 -55.20 -0.38 -3.16
N VAL A 5 -54.25 -0.14 -4.06
CA VAL A 5 -53.27 -1.16 -4.48
C VAL A 5 -52.03 -0.96 -3.64
N LEU A 6 -51.86 -1.81 -2.62
CA LEU A 6 -50.63 -1.89 -1.84
C LEU A 6 -49.68 -2.87 -2.55
N THR A 7 -48.70 -2.35 -3.27
CA THR A 7 -47.64 -3.17 -3.86
C THR A 7 -46.60 -3.46 -2.78
N LEU A 8 -46.63 -4.67 -2.22
CA LEU A 8 -45.67 -5.13 -1.23
C LEU A 8 -44.35 -5.47 -1.94
N THR A 9 -43.39 -4.55 -1.93
CA THR A 9 -42.04 -4.80 -2.45
C THR A 9 -41.25 -5.57 -1.39
N VAL A 10 -41.05 -6.86 -1.59
CA VAL A 10 -40.18 -7.68 -0.74
C VAL A 10 -38.73 -7.36 -1.10
N PHE A 11 -38.05 -6.57 -0.27
CA PHE A 11 -36.59 -6.43 -0.32
C PHE A 11 -35.95 -7.71 0.20
N LEU A 12 -35.37 -8.51 -0.70
CA LEU A 12 -34.53 -9.63 -0.33
C LEU A 12 -33.20 -9.09 0.19
N LEU A 13 -33.02 -9.03 1.52
CA LEU A 13 -31.70 -8.79 2.10
C LEU A 13 -30.83 -10.02 1.83
N MET A 14 -29.92 -9.93 0.85
CA MET A 14 -28.75 -10.80 0.80
C MET A 14 -27.87 -10.47 2.01
N GLN A 15 -28.02 -11.22 3.09
CA GLN A 15 -27.03 -11.24 4.16
C GLN A 15 -25.80 -11.97 3.62
N MET A 16 -24.81 -11.22 3.14
CA MET A 16 -23.47 -11.75 2.99
C MET A 16 -22.91 -11.97 4.40
N GLY A 17 -22.98 -13.21 4.88
CA GLY A 17 -22.28 -13.62 6.10
C GLY A 17 -20.78 -13.36 5.96
N PRO A 18 -20.05 -13.19 7.08
CA PRO A 18 -18.63 -12.92 7.05
C PRO A 18 -17.92 -14.07 6.31
N THR A 19 -17.31 -13.75 5.17
CA THR A 19 -16.30 -14.61 4.59
C THR A 19 -15.17 -14.64 5.61
N ASN A 20 -14.95 -15.78 6.25
CA ASN A 20 -13.72 -16.05 6.99
C ASN A 20 -12.57 -16.09 5.98
N ALA A 21 -12.18 -14.92 5.46
CA ALA A 21 -10.85 -14.72 4.92
C ALA A 21 -9.91 -14.87 6.11
N MET A 22 -8.97 -15.80 6.00
CA MET A 22 -7.90 -15.99 6.98
C MET A 22 -7.09 -14.70 7.05
N ALA A 23 -7.53 -13.73 7.86
CA ALA A 23 -6.92 -12.42 7.97
C ALA A 23 -5.59 -12.59 8.70
N PHE A 24 -4.49 -12.42 7.96
CA PHE A 24 -3.23 -12.12 8.61
C PHE A 24 -3.30 -10.71 9.18
N LYS A 25 -2.61 -10.47 10.30
CA LYS A 25 -2.72 -9.22 11.03
C LYS A 25 -1.66 -8.24 10.56
N GLU A 26 -2.13 -7.11 10.05
CA GLU A 26 -1.34 -5.93 9.73
C GLU A 26 -1.44 -4.90 10.85
N TYR A 27 -0.40 -4.06 10.93
CA TYR A 27 -0.28 -2.99 11.90
C TYR A 27 -0.06 -1.69 11.13
N PRO A 28 -0.95 -0.69 11.29
CA PRO A 28 -0.75 0.61 10.67
C PRO A 28 0.53 1.29 11.17
N ALA A 29 1.33 1.81 10.25
CA ALA A 29 2.49 2.63 10.51
C ALA A 29 2.14 4.11 10.33
N GLY A 30 1.19 4.61 11.12
CA GLY A 30 0.69 5.99 11.03
C GLY A 30 -0.56 6.13 10.16
N GLU A 31 -0.94 7.38 9.87
CA GLU A 31 -2.16 7.72 9.12
C GLU A 31 -1.94 7.73 7.61
N GLU A 32 -2.92 7.21 6.85
CA GLU A 32 -2.96 7.28 5.38
C GLU A 32 -2.79 8.73 4.88
N LYS A 33 -2.05 8.89 3.79
CA LYS A 33 -1.85 10.19 3.12
C LYS A 33 -2.55 10.19 1.77
N VAL A 34 -3.15 11.32 1.42
CA VAL A 34 -3.71 11.55 0.08
C VAL A 34 -2.87 12.60 -0.64
N VAL A 35 -2.13 12.18 -1.65
CA VAL A 35 -1.21 13.03 -2.42
C VAL A 35 -1.26 12.59 -3.88
N ASN A 36 -1.25 13.54 -4.84
CA ASN A 36 -1.25 13.24 -6.28
C ASN A 36 -2.37 12.29 -6.72
N SER A 37 -3.57 12.43 -6.14
CA SER A 37 -4.72 11.54 -6.41
C SER A 37 -4.45 10.06 -6.12
N MET A 38 -3.63 9.80 -5.11
CA MET A 38 -3.36 8.48 -4.56
C MET A 38 -3.57 8.48 -3.05
N LYS A 39 -4.18 7.42 -2.54
CA LYS A 39 -4.13 7.02 -1.14
C LYS A 39 -2.86 6.21 -0.91
N ILE A 40 -2.08 6.59 0.08
CA ILE A 40 -0.76 6.04 0.38
C ILE A 40 -0.78 5.66 1.86
N ALA A 41 -0.96 4.38 2.15
CA ALA A 41 -0.90 3.82 3.49
C ALA A 41 0.45 3.13 3.72
N ALA A 42 0.85 3.08 4.98
CA ALA A 42 2.02 2.33 5.42
C ALA A 42 1.55 1.32 6.46
N VAL A 43 1.87 0.05 6.25
CA VAL A 43 1.57 -1.03 7.19
C VAL A 43 2.80 -1.89 7.40
N TYR A 44 2.83 -2.62 8.51
CA TYR A 44 3.81 -3.67 8.72
C TYR A 44 3.14 -4.93 9.28
N LEU A 45 3.75 -6.08 9.03
CA LEU A 45 3.27 -7.38 9.49
C LEU A 45 4.45 -8.32 9.78
N LYS A 46 4.15 -9.58 10.10
CA LYS A 46 5.20 -10.59 10.28
C LYS A 46 6.03 -10.72 9.00
N PRO A 47 7.35 -10.98 9.09
CA PRO A 47 8.18 -11.24 7.93
C PRO A 47 7.60 -12.34 7.04
N ILE A 48 7.72 -12.18 5.73
CA ILE A 48 7.19 -13.13 4.75
C ILE A 48 8.31 -13.78 3.94
N ASN A 49 8.04 -14.98 3.42
CA ASN A 49 8.92 -15.61 2.44
C ASN A 49 8.50 -15.13 1.05
N MET A 50 9.48 -14.73 0.23
CA MET A 50 9.27 -14.30 -1.15
C MET A 50 10.04 -15.19 -2.10
N GLU A 51 9.47 -15.41 -3.27
CA GLU A 51 10.15 -16.04 -4.40
C GLU A 51 10.31 -15.02 -5.51
N HIS A 52 11.50 -15.00 -6.12
CA HIS A 52 11.80 -14.19 -7.30
C HIS A 52 12.58 -15.02 -8.31
N THR A 53 12.37 -14.75 -9.60
CA THR A 53 13.20 -15.32 -10.66
C THR A 53 14.62 -14.76 -10.54
N GLY A 54 15.61 -15.64 -10.39
CA GLY A 54 17.03 -15.25 -10.21
C GLY A 54 17.56 -15.32 -8.76
N GLY A 55 16.75 -15.74 -7.79
CA GLY A 55 17.19 -16.00 -6.41
C GLY A 55 16.55 -15.10 -5.37
N ALA A 56 17.07 -15.14 -4.14
CA ALA A 56 16.56 -14.32 -3.04
C ALA A 56 16.91 -12.84 -3.27
N MET A 57 15.88 -11.99 -3.33
CA MET A 57 16.02 -10.53 -3.29
C MET A 57 15.58 -10.03 -1.92
N GLY A 58 16.39 -9.17 -1.29
CA GLY A 58 16.11 -8.62 0.03
C GLY A 58 16.46 -9.54 1.21
N LEU A 59 16.02 -9.14 2.40
CA LEU A 59 16.32 -9.85 3.65
C LEU A 59 15.41 -11.07 3.81
N PRO A 60 15.95 -12.28 4.09
CA PRO A 60 15.09 -13.45 4.33
C PRO A 60 14.27 -13.29 5.60
N ALA A 61 13.08 -13.89 5.63
CA ALA A 61 12.15 -13.79 6.76
C ALA A 61 12.79 -14.13 8.11
N SER A 62 13.70 -15.11 8.13
CA SER A 62 14.42 -15.56 9.33
C SER A 62 15.36 -14.52 9.94
N GLN A 63 15.74 -13.50 9.17
CA GLN A 63 16.63 -12.42 9.59
C GLN A 63 15.89 -11.08 9.78
N ALA A 64 14.65 -10.98 9.31
CA ALA A 64 13.81 -9.81 9.45
C ALA A 64 12.99 -9.81 10.75
N ASP A 65 12.56 -8.64 11.18
CA ASP A 65 11.63 -8.47 12.31
C ASP A 65 10.21 -8.17 11.84
N VAL A 66 10.06 -7.47 10.70
CA VAL A 66 8.77 -7.21 10.05
C VAL A 66 8.89 -7.29 8.53
N HIS A 67 7.77 -7.49 7.86
CA HIS A 67 7.59 -7.03 6.48
C HIS A 67 6.94 -5.65 6.52
N LEU A 68 7.53 -4.66 5.84
CA LEU A 68 7.03 -3.29 5.76
C LEU A 68 6.47 -3.05 4.35
N GLU A 69 5.28 -2.47 4.27
CA GLU A 69 4.53 -2.29 3.02
C GLU A 69 4.10 -0.84 2.79
N ALA A 70 3.95 -0.49 1.52
CA ALA A 70 3.25 0.68 1.02
C ALA A 70 2.08 0.26 0.14
N ASP A 71 0.86 0.55 0.61
CA ASP A 71 -0.37 0.34 -0.13
C ASP A 71 -0.76 1.62 -0.85
N ILE A 72 -0.71 1.59 -2.18
CA ILE A 72 -0.89 2.77 -3.01
C ILE A 72 -1.98 2.55 -4.03
N HIS A 73 -3.10 3.25 -3.83
CA HIS A 73 -4.30 3.09 -4.65
C HIS A 73 -4.79 4.45 -5.16
N ALA A 74 -5.31 4.47 -6.39
CA ALA A 74 -5.90 5.65 -6.99
C ALA A 74 -7.10 6.17 -6.18
N THR A 75 -7.20 7.48 -6.02
CA THR A 75 -8.43 8.12 -5.54
C THR A 75 -9.43 8.29 -6.69
N THR A 76 -10.70 8.56 -6.36
CA THR A 76 -11.67 9.03 -7.36
C THR A 76 -11.13 10.26 -8.09
N GLY A 77 -11.25 10.28 -9.42
CA GLY A 77 -10.78 11.39 -10.25
C GLY A 77 -9.27 11.43 -10.48
N ASN A 78 -8.57 10.30 -10.35
CA ASN A 78 -7.14 10.22 -10.65
C ASN A 78 -6.83 10.77 -12.06
N LEU A 79 -5.82 11.64 -12.14
CA LEU A 79 -5.49 12.39 -13.36
C LEU A 79 -4.69 11.57 -14.38
N ASN A 80 -4.18 10.41 -13.99
CA ASN A 80 -3.28 9.59 -14.81
C ASN A 80 -3.96 8.35 -15.43
N GLY A 81 -5.29 8.29 -15.36
CA GLY A 81 -6.09 7.26 -16.04
C GLY A 81 -6.40 6.01 -15.23
N PHE A 82 -5.99 5.96 -13.95
CA PHE A 82 -6.35 4.85 -13.06
C PHE A 82 -7.77 5.00 -12.51
N GLY A 83 -8.52 3.91 -12.48
CA GLY A 83 -9.83 3.84 -11.85
C GLY A 83 -9.76 3.96 -10.33
N ALA A 84 -10.83 4.45 -9.70
CA ALA A 84 -10.85 4.63 -8.25
C ALA A 84 -10.64 3.30 -7.51
N GLY A 85 -9.68 3.27 -6.58
CA GLY A 85 -9.33 2.09 -5.81
C GLY A 85 -8.41 1.10 -6.53
N GLU A 86 -8.00 1.37 -7.78
CA GLU A 86 -7.00 0.54 -8.45
C GLU A 86 -5.61 0.75 -7.83
N TRP A 87 -4.86 -0.34 -7.68
CA TRP A 87 -3.46 -0.29 -7.28
C TRP A 87 -2.65 0.46 -8.34
N ILE A 88 -1.70 1.30 -7.91
CA ILE A 88 -0.81 2.04 -8.82
C ILE A 88 0.47 1.24 -9.07
N PRO A 89 0.65 0.63 -10.25
CA PRO A 89 1.83 -0.18 -10.55
C PRO A 89 3.01 0.69 -11.00
N TYR A 90 4.17 0.04 -11.23
CA TYR A 90 5.39 0.65 -11.80
C TYR A 90 6.00 1.83 -11.01
N LEU A 91 5.52 2.13 -9.81
CA LEU A 91 6.19 3.06 -8.90
C LEU A 91 7.58 2.55 -8.52
N THR A 92 8.51 3.50 -8.35
CA THR A 92 9.76 3.24 -7.62
C THR A 92 9.63 3.87 -6.25
N ILE A 93 9.79 3.06 -5.19
CA ILE A 93 9.59 3.52 -3.82
C ILE A 93 10.85 3.21 -3.02
N ASN A 94 11.47 4.27 -2.50
CA ASN A 94 12.55 4.16 -1.53
C ASN A 94 12.02 4.55 -0.16
N TYR A 95 12.51 3.89 0.89
CA TYR A 95 12.17 4.22 2.26
C TYR A 95 13.40 4.70 3.04
N LYS A 96 13.13 5.57 4.02
CA LYS A 96 14.03 5.89 5.12
C LYS A 96 13.30 5.67 6.43
N LEU A 97 13.89 4.88 7.32
CA LEU A 97 13.33 4.55 8.63
C LEU A 97 14.27 5.05 9.72
N LYS A 98 13.76 5.86 10.65
CA LYS A 98 14.49 6.42 11.78
C LYS A 98 13.84 6.01 13.09
N ASN A 99 14.59 5.41 14.01
CA ASN A 99 14.19 5.34 15.41
C ASN A 99 14.49 6.69 16.07
N LYS A 100 13.46 7.40 16.53
CA LYS A 100 13.58 8.74 17.14
C LYS A 100 14.21 8.70 18.53
N ASP A 101 14.08 7.57 19.22
CA ASP A 101 14.56 7.42 20.60
C ASP A 101 16.07 7.17 20.61
N THR A 102 16.58 6.39 19.65
CA THR A 102 18.01 6.05 19.55
C THR A 102 18.77 6.86 18.50
N GLY A 103 18.07 7.49 17.57
CA GLY A 103 18.66 8.21 16.43
C GLY A 103 19.17 7.31 15.31
N GLN A 104 19.03 5.98 15.42
CA GLN A 104 19.46 5.05 14.37
C GLN A 104 18.58 5.16 13.13
N GLU A 105 19.21 5.08 11.96
CA GLU A 105 18.55 5.22 10.66
C GLU A 105 18.97 4.08 9.71
N GLN A 106 18.03 3.64 8.87
CA GLN A 106 18.30 2.80 7.70
C GLN A 106 17.54 3.31 6.50
N SER A 107 17.92 2.86 5.31
CA SER A 107 17.22 3.16 4.07
C SER A 107 17.28 1.96 3.14
N GLY A 108 16.31 1.86 2.24
CA GLY A 108 16.25 0.80 1.26
C GLY A 108 15.22 1.10 0.18
N SER A 109 14.98 0.10 -0.66
CA SER A 109 14.00 0.17 -1.75
C SER A 109 12.95 -0.91 -1.56
N PHE A 110 11.70 -0.59 -1.89
CA PHE A 110 10.63 -1.57 -1.96
C PHE A 110 10.59 -2.23 -3.33
N MET A 111 10.09 -3.47 -3.33
CA MET A 111 9.83 -4.23 -4.54
C MET A 111 8.31 -4.38 -4.72
N PRO A 112 7.79 -4.35 -5.95
CA PRO A 112 6.41 -4.73 -6.20
C PRO A 112 6.25 -6.24 -5.95
N MET A 113 5.16 -6.63 -5.29
CA MET A 113 4.83 -8.03 -5.04
C MET A 113 3.32 -8.19 -4.88
N ILE A 114 2.87 -9.44 -4.71
CA ILE A 114 1.45 -9.77 -4.56
C ILE A 114 1.25 -10.80 -3.46
N ALA A 115 0.33 -10.53 -2.56
CA ALA A 115 -0.11 -11.42 -1.49
C ALA A 115 -1.58 -11.85 -1.73
N LYS A 116 -2.20 -12.50 -0.74
CA LYS A 116 -3.57 -13.04 -0.89
C LYS A 116 -4.65 -11.96 -0.93
N ASP A 117 -4.36 -10.80 -0.35
CA ASP A 117 -5.20 -9.62 -0.26
C ASP A 117 -5.00 -8.63 -1.41
N GLY A 118 -3.86 -8.70 -2.12
CA GLY A 118 -3.65 -7.94 -3.33
C GLY A 118 -2.19 -7.60 -3.61
N PRO A 119 -1.93 -6.79 -4.65
CA PRO A 119 -0.61 -6.26 -4.95
C PRO A 119 -0.25 -5.08 -4.03
N HIS A 120 1.01 -5.02 -3.63
CA HIS A 120 1.58 -3.93 -2.84
C HIS A 120 3.08 -3.76 -3.14
N TYR A 121 3.70 -2.77 -2.50
CA TYR A 121 5.15 -2.60 -2.48
C TYR A 121 5.68 -2.91 -1.09
N GLY A 122 6.74 -3.69 -0.97
CA GLY A 122 7.23 -4.03 0.36
C GLY A 122 8.69 -4.46 0.44
N SER A 123 9.14 -4.66 1.67
CA SER A 123 10.45 -5.21 1.99
C SER A 123 10.46 -5.83 3.39
N ASN A 124 11.14 -6.97 3.52
CA ASN A 124 11.51 -7.50 4.83
C ASN A 124 12.61 -6.64 5.45
N ILE A 125 12.40 -6.18 6.68
CA ILE A 125 13.34 -5.27 7.36
C ILE A 125 13.70 -5.76 8.76
N LYS A 126 14.93 -5.46 9.17
CA LYS A 126 15.40 -5.60 10.55
C LYS A 126 15.12 -4.31 11.31
N MET A 127 14.44 -4.38 12.45
CA MET A 127 14.09 -3.19 13.24
C MET A 127 15.18 -2.85 14.26
N PHE A 128 15.25 -1.59 14.68
CA PHE A 128 16.18 -1.12 15.73
C PHE A 128 15.64 -1.33 17.16
N GLY A 129 14.79 -2.33 17.37
CA GLY A 129 14.06 -2.55 18.63
C GLY A 129 12.77 -1.73 18.76
N PRO A 130 12.04 -1.86 19.87
CA PRO A 130 10.84 -1.05 20.13
C PRO A 130 11.16 0.44 20.21
N GLY A 131 10.21 1.30 19.85
CA GLY A 131 10.38 2.75 19.99
C GLY A 131 9.46 3.58 19.09
N ASN A 132 9.69 4.89 19.10
CA ASN A 132 9.04 5.86 18.24
C ASN A 132 9.80 5.96 16.92
N TYR A 133 9.09 5.84 15.79
CA TYR A 133 9.69 5.83 14.46
C TYR A 133 9.18 6.95 13.58
N ILE A 134 10.05 7.42 12.69
CA ILE A 134 9.69 8.18 11.49
C ILE A 134 10.00 7.29 10.28
N LEU A 135 9.01 7.14 9.41
CA LEU A 135 9.12 6.47 8.14
C LEU A 135 8.84 7.46 7.02
N THR A 136 9.78 7.61 6.10
CA THR A 136 9.62 8.44 4.90
C THR A 136 9.63 7.55 3.67
N TYR A 137 8.60 7.65 2.84
CA TYR A 137 8.62 7.10 1.49
C TYR A 137 8.99 8.20 0.50
N THR A 138 9.89 7.91 -0.42
CA THR A 138 10.18 8.73 -1.60
C THR A 138 9.68 7.96 -2.82
N ILE A 139 8.69 8.53 -3.50
CA ILE A 139 7.92 7.87 -4.55
C ILE A 139 8.20 8.56 -5.88
N GLU A 140 8.61 7.77 -6.86
CA GLU A 140 8.83 8.20 -8.24
C GLU A 140 7.77 7.60 -9.15
N SER A 141 7.38 8.37 -10.16
CA SER A 141 6.26 8.02 -11.04
C SER A 141 6.49 6.74 -11.86
N PRO A 142 5.41 6.13 -12.37
CA PRO A 142 5.47 4.92 -13.21
C PRO A 142 6.38 5.03 -14.44
N ALA A 143 6.62 6.24 -14.96
CA ALA A 143 7.49 6.46 -16.11
C ALA A 143 8.93 5.97 -15.89
N LYS A 144 9.44 6.01 -14.64
CA LYS A 144 10.80 5.53 -14.35
C LYS A 144 10.99 4.05 -14.63
N GLN A 145 9.94 3.27 -14.46
CA GLN A 145 9.92 1.82 -14.73
C GLN A 145 9.35 1.50 -16.13
N GLY A 146 9.19 2.52 -16.99
CA GLY A 146 8.79 2.34 -18.38
C GLY A 146 7.29 2.34 -18.66
N LEU A 147 6.42 2.69 -17.69
CA LEU A 147 4.99 2.83 -17.97
C LEU A 147 4.72 4.09 -18.81
N ALA A 148 4.40 3.89 -20.08
CA ALA A 148 4.01 4.96 -20.99
C ALA A 148 2.59 5.46 -20.69
N ARG A 149 2.32 6.73 -21.04
CA ARG A 149 0.98 7.34 -20.99
C ARG A 149 0.56 7.78 -22.38
N HIS A 150 -0.73 7.71 -22.68
CA HIS A 150 -1.30 8.36 -23.87
C HIS A 150 -1.27 9.88 -23.70
N THR A 151 -1.09 10.60 -24.82
CA THR A 151 -0.92 12.06 -24.81
C THR A 151 -1.69 12.80 -25.89
N ASP A 152 -2.34 12.07 -26.80
CA ASP A 152 -3.26 12.58 -27.81
C ASP A 152 -4.54 13.14 -27.18
N ALA A 153 -5.27 13.96 -27.93
CA ALA A 153 -6.46 14.64 -27.43
C ALA A 153 -7.65 13.70 -27.15
N GLU A 154 -7.73 12.56 -27.84
CA GLU A 154 -8.87 11.64 -27.74
C GLU A 154 -8.75 10.70 -26.54
N THR A 155 -7.55 10.22 -26.25
CA THR A 155 -7.30 9.17 -25.24
C THR A 155 -6.25 9.54 -24.20
N GLY A 156 -5.71 10.75 -24.25
CA GLY A 156 -4.63 11.19 -23.38
C GLY A 156 -5.01 11.32 -21.91
N VAL A 157 -4.01 11.13 -21.04
CA VAL A 157 -4.12 11.35 -19.59
C VAL A 157 -3.14 12.44 -19.14
N GLY A 158 -3.35 12.95 -17.92
CA GLY A 158 -2.50 13.96 -17.30
C GLY A 158 -1.03 13.53 -17.21
N ALA A 159 -0.14 14.51 -17.14
CA ALA A 159 1.28 14.25 -16.94
C ALA A 159 1.55 13.53 -15.60
N TRP A 160 2.60 12.72 -15.58
CA TRP A 160 3.08 12.09 -14.35
C TRP A 160 3.55 13.14 -13.34
N PHE A 161 3.36 12.85 -12.05
CA PHE A 161 3.86 13.68 -10.96
C PHE A 161 5.40 13.65 -10.90
N GLN A 162 6.00 14.73 -10.37
CA GLN A 162 7.41 14.74 -10.01
C GLN A 162 7.65 13.91 -8.74
N PRO A 163 8.86 13.35 -8.53
CA PRO A 163 9.19 12.64 -7.31
C PRO A 163 8.81 13.45 -6.06
N PHE A 164 8.19 12.78 -5.09
CA PHE A 164 7.74 13.41 -3.85
C PHE A 164 7.97 12.47 -2.67
N SER A 165 7.86 13.02 -1.46
CA SER A 165 7.96 12.23 -0.23
C SER A 165 6.72 12.37 0.64
N VAL A 166 6.40 11.28 1.35
CA VAL A 166 5.41 11.27 2.43
C VAL A 166 6.05 10.73 3.70
N GLU A 167 5.64 11.27 4.84
CA GLU A 167 6.18 10.91 6.15
C GLU A 167 5.08 10.39 7.07
N TYR A 168 5.43 9.35 7.81
CA TYR A 168 4.62 8.73 8.85
C TYR A 168 5.38 8.69 10.17
N THR A 169 4.66 8.87 11.26
CA THR A 169 5.17 8.64 12.62
C THR A 169 4.35 7.52 13.25
N PHE A 170 5.01 6.55 13.87
CA PHE A 170 4.35 5.43 14.52
C PHE A 170 5.17 4.89 15.69
N ILE A 171 4.53 4.13 16.57
CA ILE A 171 5.19 3.40 17.65
C ILE A 171 5.33 1.95 17.21
N TYR A 172 6.55 1.43 17.22
CA TYR A 172 6.80 0.03 16.94
C TYR A 172 6.92 -0.76 18.24
N VAL A 173 6.12 -1.84 18.32
CA VAL A 173 6.24 -2.88 19.33
C VAL A 173 6.53 -4.20 18.61
N PRO A 174 7.57 -4.96 19.00
CA PRO A 174 7.90 -6.24 18.39
C PRO A 174 6.70 -7.18 18.29
N ILE A 175 6.47 -7.70 17.10
CA ILE A 175 5.44 -8.72 16.87
C ILE A 175 5.99 -10.04 17.43
N GLY A 176 5.22 -10.71 18.28
CA GLY A 176 5.58 -12.06 18.74
C GLY A 176 5.80 -13.00 17.55
N LYS A 177 6.92 -13.73 17.57
CA LYS A 177 7.28 -14.70 16.51
C LYS A 177 6.20 -15.77 16.36
#